data_AF-A0A9D5JVT3-F1
#
_entry.id   AF-A0A9D5JVT3-F1
#
_cell.length_a   1.000
_cell.length_b   1.000
_cell.length_c   1.000
_cell.angle_alpha   90.00
_cell.angle_beta   90.00
_cell.angle_gamma   90.00
#
_symmetry.space_group_name_H-M   'P 1'
#
loop_
_entity.id
_entity.type
_entity.pdbx_description
1 polymer ?
#
loop_
_entity_poly.entity_id
_entity_poly.type
_entity_poly.pdbx_seq_one_letter_code
_entity_poly.pdbx_strand_id
1 'polypeptide(L)'
;MDSKLSSYKADMILAVVLLAGSLYVFWESLSLPDSPYEPMGPAFVPQALCILIGFLAIVVFVQGIRKWQGAMEQSPAAAETEPSETDDVVKHPWLAILAVLLMFAYIGSMHLKLLGFRTATIIFILLLGVSLVSYEKEKVVVLHLIILLILAGIMGLGGYYLFTQVFYVNLP
;
A
#
# COMPACT_ATOMS: atom_id res chain seq x y z
N MET A 1 12.51 28.44 7.56
CA MET A 1 13.62 27.55 7.19
C MET A 1 13.69 26.35 8.16
N ASP A 2 13.41 26.56 9.45
CA ASP A 2 13.48 25.51 10.49
C ASP A 2 12.46 24.37 10.34
N SER A 3 11.25 24.61 9.82
CA SER A 3 10.24 23.54 9.71
C SER A 3 10.61 22.47 8.67
N LYS A 4 11.21 22.86 7.54
CA LYS A 4 11.60 21.92 6.47
C LYS A 4 12.76 21.02 6.90
N LEU A 5 13.74 21.58 7.61
CA LEU A 5 14.85 20.81 8.18
C LEU A 5 14.38 19.81 9.24
N SER A 6 13.34 20.15 10.02
CA SER A 6 12.70 19.22 10.95
C SER A 6 12.01 18.05 10.22
N SER A 7 11.35 18.32 9.09
CA SER A 7 10.69 17.29 8.27
C SER A 7 11.70 16.29 7.70
N TYR A 8 12.80 16.76 7.11
CA TYR A 8 13.81 15.86 6.54
C TYR A 8 14.50 14.98 7.60
N LYS A 9 14.74 15.53 8.80
CA LYS A 9 15.24 14.75 9.93
C LYS A 9 14.23 13.70 10.38
N ALA A 10 12.93 14.03 10.40
CA ALA A 10 11.87 13.07 10.73
C ALA A 10 11.79 11.94 9.70
N ASP A 11 11.89 12.24 8.40
CA ASP A 11 11.90 11.23 7.34
C ASP A 11 13.11 10.30 7.44
N MET A 12 14.29 10.85 7.75
CA MET A 12 15.50 10.06 7.98
C MET A 12 15.39 9.18 9.23
N ILE A 13 14.85 9.70 10.34
CA ILE A 13 14.62 8.92 11.57
C ILE A 13 13.61 7.80 11.30
N LEU A 14 12.49 8.11 10.64
CA LEU A 14 11.48 7.14 10.23
C LEU A 14 12.11 6.03 9.38
N ALA A 15 12.91 6.40 8.39
CA ALA A 15 13.59 5.43 7.53
C ALA A 15 14.55 4.53 8.32
N VAL A 16 15.33 5.08 9.25
CA VAL A 16 16.21 4.29 10.13
C VAL A 16 15.42 3.33 11.00
N VAL A 17 14.31 3.78 11.60
CA VAL A 17 13.45 2.95 12.44
C VAL A 17 12.82 1.82 11.62
N LEU A 18 12.28 2.12 10.44
CA LEU A 18 11.69 1.13 9.54
C LEU A 18 12.71 0.11 9.05
N LEU A 19 13.94 0.55 8.74
CA LEU A 19 15.03 -0.32 8.31
C LEU A 19 15.47 -1.25 9.45
N ALA A 20 15.66 -0.70 10.65
CA ALA A 20 15.99 -1.49 11.83
C ALA A 20 14.89 -2.52 12.18
N GLY A 21 13.62 -2.09 12.13
CA GLY A 21 12.48 -2.97 12.36
C GLY A 21 12.38 -4.08 11.31
N SER A 22 12.57 -3.76 10.03
CA SER A 22 12.61 -4.74 8.95
C SER A 22 13.72 -5.77 9.16
N LEU A 23 14.95 -5.34 9.48
CA LEU A 23 16.06 -6.25 9.74
C LEU A 23 15.78 -7.16 10.95
N TYR A 24 15.20 -6.61 12.02
CA TYR A 24 14.85 -7.37 13.21
C TYR A 24 13.82 -8.47 12.89
N VAL A 25 12.73 -8.11 12.21
CA VAL A 25 11.68 -9.08 11.83
C VAL A 25 12.23 -10.10 10.82
N PHE A 26 13.10 -9.70 9.90
CA PHE A 26 13.74 -10.62 8.97
C PHE A 26 14.60 -11.64 9.73
N TRP A 27 15.36 -11.20 10.74
CA TRP A 27 16.15 -12.10 11.57
C TRP A 27 15.27 -13.10 12.33
N GLU A 28 14.20 -12.64 12.96
CA GLU A 28 13.24 -13.52 13.65
C GLU A 28 12.58 -14.51 12.69
N SER A 29 12.28 -14.06 11.46
CA SER A 29 11.67 -14.92 10.45
C SER A 29 12.56 -16.11 10.05
N LEU A 30 13.89 -15.99 10.16
CA LEU A 30 14.83 -17.09 9.90
C LEU A 30 14.80 -18.18 10.99
N SER A 31 14.27 -17.86 12.17
CA SER A 31 14.16 -18.80 13.29
C SER A 31 12.84 -19.56 13.28
N LEU A 32 11.97 -19.31 12.30
CA LEU A 32 10.70 -20.01 12.16
C LEU A 32 10.94 -21.47 11.73
N PRO A 33 10.31 -22.45 12.41
CA PRO A 33 10.44 -23.84 12.02
C PRO A 33 9.79 -24.09 10.65
N ASP A 34 10.42 -24.94 9.85
CA ASP A 34 9.88 -25.34 8.55
C ASP A 34 8.57 -26.10 8.74
N SER A 35 7.52 -25.65 8.06
CA SER A 35 6.23 -26.35 8.02
C SER A 35 6.21 -27.31 6.82
N PRO A 36 5.96 -28.62 7.01
CA PRO A 36 5.82 -29.56 5.91
C PRO A 36 4.52 -29.36 5.11
N TYR A 37 3.61 -28.50 5.58
CA TYR A 37 2.30 -28.27 4.99
C TYR A 37 2.28 -27.09 3.99
N GLU A 38 3.34 -26.28 3.92
CA GLU A 38 3.43 -25.10 3.07
C GLU A 38 4.75 -25.09 2.28
N PRO A 39 4.72 -25.16 0.93
CA PRO A 39 5.93 -25.32 0.12
C PRO A 39 6.89 -24.12 0.18
N MET A 40 6.39 -22.92 0.49
CA MET A 40 7.19 -21.70 0.65
C MET A 40 7.67 -21.47 2.09
N GLY A 41 7.14 -22.22 3.05
CA GLY A 41 7.37 -22.02 4.47
C GLY A 41 6.69 -20.78 5.05
N PRO A 42 6.43 -20.75 6.36
CA PRO A 42 5.75 -19.64 7.03
C PRO A 42 6.58 -18.34 7.03
N ALA A 43 7.89 -18.44 6.79
CA ALA A 43 8.81 -17.31 6.77
C ALA A 43 8.76 -16.49 5.47
N PHE A 44 8.17 -17.01 4.38
CA PHE A 44 8.23 -16.35 3.07
C PHE A 44 7.58 -14.95 3.07
N VAL A 45 6.35 -14.84 3.57
CA VAL A 45 5.61 -13.56 3.60
C VAL A 45 6.32 -12.50 4.46
N PRO A 46 6.71 -12.78 5.73
CA PRO A 46 7.43 -11.79 6.52
C PRO A 46 8.77 -11.40 5.89
N GLN A 47 9.51 -12.34 5.28
CA GLN A 47 10.76 -12.04 4.60
C GLN A 47 10.56 -11.12 3.38
N ALA A 48 9.59 -11.42 2.52
CA ALA A 48 9.29 -10.62 1.34
C ALA A 48 8.88 -9.18 1.72
N LEU A 49 8.05 -9.02 2.76
CA LEU A 49 7.66 -7.72 3.28
C LEU A 49 8.85 -6.97 3.88
N CYS A 50 9.72 -7.64 4.65
CA CYS A 50 10.92 -7.01 5.21
C CYS A 50 11.85 -6.51 4.09
N ILE A 51 12.08 -7.31 3.04
CA ILE A 51 12.89 -6.89 1.88
C ILE A 51 12.30 -5.64 1.22
N LEU A 52 10.98 -5.62 0.96
CA LEU A 52 10.32 -4.50 0.32
C LEU A 52 10.38 -3.23 1.19
N ILE A 53 10.03 -3.34 2.48
CA ILE A 53 10.05 -2.22 3.42
C ILE A 53 11.48 -1.71 3.62
N GLY A 54 12.45 -2.62 3.75
CA GLY A 54 13.87 -2.29 3.90
C GLY A 54 14.39 -1.54 2.67
N PHE A 55 14.05 -2.01 1.47
CA PHE A 55 14.40 -1.32 0.22
C PHE A 55 13.78 0.08 0.15
N LEU A 56 12.48 0.22 0.46
CA LEU A 56 11.81 1.52 0.49
C LEU A 56 12.42 2.46 1.52
N ALA A 57 12.75 1.94 2.71
CA ALA A 57 13.40 2.71 3.77
C ALA A 57 14.77 3.23 3.32
N ILE A 58 15.57 2.43 2.62
CA ILE A 58 16.84 2.87 2.02
C ILE A 58 16.59 4.01 1.02
N VAL A 59 15.61 3.87 0.14
CA VAL A 59 15.26 4.90 -0.85
C VAL A 59 14.88 6.22 -0.16
N VAL A 60 14.04 6.17 0.86
CA VAL A 60 13.63 7.37 1.63
C VAL A 60 14.83 7.98 2.36
N PHE A 61 15.69 7.16 2.97
CA PHE A 61 16.89 7.62 3.66
C PHE A 61 17.85 8.35 2.71
N VAL A 62 18.11 7.78 1.54
CA VAL A 62 18.97 8.39 0.50
C VAL A 62 18.36 9.71 0.01
N GLN A 63 17.05 9.76 -0.21
CA GLN A 63 16.36 11.01 -0.57
C GLN A 63 16.47 12.06 0.54
N GLY A 64 16.32 11.66 1.81
CA GLY A 64 16.48 12.54 2.96
C GLY A 64 17.88 13.16 3.04
N ILE A 65 18.92 12.35 2.83
CA ILE A 65 20.32 12.84 2.78
C ILE A 65 20.50 13.84 1.64
N ARG A 66 20.05 13.51 0.42
CA ARG A 66 20.19 14.39 -0.76
C ARG A 66 19.47 15.73 -0.56
N LYS A 67 18.26 15.71 0.02
CA LYS A 67 17.48 16.91 0.34
C LYS A 67 18.15 17.73 1.45
N TRP A 68 18.72 17.09 2.47
CA TRP A 68 19.44 17.77 3.55
C TRP A 68 20.72 18.44 3.07
N GLN A 69 21.51 17.75 2.22
CA GLN A 69 22.72 18.30 1.59
C GLN A 69 22.38 19.44 0.61
N GLY A 70 21.38 19.26 -0.25
CA GLY A 70 20.93 20.30 -1.19
C GLY A 70 20.37 21.55 -0.51
N ALA A 71 19.69 21.39 0.63
CA ALA A 71 19.23 22.51 1.46
C ALA A 71 20.37 23.26 2.18
N MET A 72 21.55 22.65 2.30
CA MET A 72 22.76 23.27 2.87
C MET A 72 23.58 24.02 1.81
N GLU A 73 23.54 23.61 0.54
CA GLU A 73 24.38 24.18 -0.53
C GLU A 73 23.71 25.29 -1.37
N GLN A 74 22.37 25.39 -1.44
CA GLN A 74 21.72 26.41 -2.30
C GLN A 74 20.44 27.06 -1.73
N SER A 75 20.38 28.39 -1.94
CA SER A 75 19.24 29.31 -1.90
C SER A 75 17.98 28.74 -2.62
N PRO A 76 16.75 29.19 -2.29
CA PRO A 76 15.50 28.43 -2.43
C PRO A 76 14.94 28.39 -3.86
N ALA A 77 15.66 27.80 -4.81
CA ALA A 77 15.25 27.73 -6.22
C ALA A 77 14.89 26.31 -6.71
N ALA A 78 15.10 25.27 -5.89
CA ALA A 78 14.65 23.91 -6.18
C ALA A 78 13.56 23.49 -5.19
N ALA A 79 12.48 24.26 -5.15
CA ALA A 79 11.21 23.75 -4.65
C ALA A 79 10.68 22.77 -5.70
N GLU A 80 11.21 21.55 -5.69
CA GLU A 80 10.54 20.42 -6.32
C GLU A 80 9.12 20.38 -5.78
N THR A 81 8.20 20.50 -6.73
CA THR A 81 6.76 20.29 -6.73
C THR A 81 6.26 19.34 -5.65
N GLU A 82 6.18 19.80 -4.41
CA GLU A 82 5.14 19.29 -3.53
C GLU A 82 3.82 19.80 -4.12
N PRO A 83 2.80 18.95 -4.36
CA PRO A 83 1.48 19.45 -4.63
C PRO A 83 1.12 20.36 -3.45
N SER A 84 1.06 21.66 -3.75
CA SER A 84 0.63 22.68 -2.84
C SER A 84 -0.64 22.18 -2.14
N GLU A 85 -0.56 21.95 -0.81
CA GLU A 85 -1.71 21.66 0.05
C GLU A 85 -2.63 22.88 0.19
N THR A 86 -3.01 23.48 -0.94
CA THR A 86 -4.06 24.49 -1.09
C THR A 86 -4.98 24.10 -2.24
N ASP A 87 -5.14 22.80 -2.50
CA ASP A 87 -6.45 22.32 -2.93
C ASP A 87 -7.30 22.22 -1.66
N ASP A 88 -8.44 22.88 -1.64
CA ASP A 88 -9.49 22.69 -0.64
C ASP A 88 -9.85 21.19 -0.59
N VAL A 89 -9.16 20.42 0.26
CA VAL A 89 -9.45 19.00 0.47
C VAL A 89 -10.81 18.94 1.13
N VAL A 90 -11.85 18.77 0.31
CA VAL A 90 -13.20 18.52 0.78
C VAL A 90 -13.16 17.18 1.51
N LYS A 91 -13.10 17.25 2.84
CA LYS A 91 -13.11 16.06 3.68
C LYS A 91 -14.47 15.41 3.53
N HIS A 92 -14.49 14.22 2.95
CA HIS A 92 -15.69 13.39 2.85
C HIS A 92 -15.63 12.25 3.87
N PRO A 93 -15.90 12.50 5.17
CA PRO A 93 -15.82 11.46 6.21
C PRO A 93 -16.76 10.28 5.95
N TRP A 94 -17.84 10.49 5.19
CA TRP A 94 -18.76 9.44 4.79
C TRP A 94 -18.11 8.37 3.91
N LEU A 95 -17.19 8.74 3.01
CA LEU A 95 -16.44 7.77 2.20
C LEU A 95 -15.56 6.86 3.06
N ALA A 96 -14.94 7.40 4.11
CA ALA A 96 -14.14 6.60 5.03
C ALA A 96 -15.02 5.57 5.78
N ILE A 97 -16.20 5.98 6.25
CA ILE A 97 -17.17 5.08 6.89
C ILE A 97 -17.63 4.01 5.90
N LEU A 98 -17.96 4.41 4.67
CA LEU A 98 -18.36 3.49 3.61
C LEU A 98 -17.26 2.47 3.28
N ALA A 99 -16.00 2.92 3.16
CA ALA A 99 -14.87 2.04 2.91
C ALA A 99 -14.70 1.00 4.02
N VAL A 100 -14.83 1.41 5.28
CA VAL A 100 -14.79 0.52 6.44
C VAL A 100 -15.93 -0.48 6.41
N LEU A 101 -17.17 -0.04 6.12
CA LEU A 101 -18.33 -0.93 5.99
C LEU A 101 -18.17 -1.93 4.84
N LEU A 102 -17.69 -1.48 3.69
CA LEU A 102 -17.39 -2.36 2.55
C LEU A 102 -16.32 -3.39 2.90
N MET A 103 -15.30 -3.01 3.68
CA MET A 103 -14.26 -3.92 4.14
C MET A 103 -14.85 -5.01 5.05
N PHE A 104 -15.71 -4.64 6.00
CA PHE A 104 -16.41 -5.62 6.84
C PHE A 104 -17.35 -6.51 6.01
N ALA A 105 -18.07 -5.95 5.04
CA ALA A 105 -18.92 -6.72 4.13
C ALA A 105 -18.10 -7.70 3.27
N TYR A 106 -16.94 -7.29 2.77
CA TYR A 106 -16.01 -8.13 2.03
C TYR A 106 -15.53 -9.31 2.88
N ILE A 107 -15.01 -9.04 4.09
CA ILE A 107 -14.55 -10.09 5.01
C ILE A 107 -15.71 -11.01 5.41
N GLY A 108 -16.88 -10.44 5.74
CA GLY A 108 -18.07 -11.19 6.11
C GLY A 108 -18.59 -12.08 4.98
N SER A 109 -18.54 -11.60 3.73
CA SER A 109 -18.97 -12.37 2.56
C SER A 109 -18.13 -13.63 2.34
N MET A 110 -16.81 -13.52 2.57
CA MET A 110 -15.90 -14.66 2.50
C MET A 110 -16.04 -15.58 3.71
N HIS A 111 -16.22 -15.03 4.91
CA HIS A 111 -16.41 -15.82 6.14
C HIS A 111 -17.67 -16.69 6.07
N LEU A 112 -18.77 -16.14 5.55
CA LEU A 112 -20.03 -16.87 5.36
C LEU A 112 -20.03 -17.76 4.10
N LYS A 113 -18.91 -17.84 3.36
CA LYS A 113 -18.76 -18.58 2.10
C LYS A 113 -19.83 -18.23 1.05
N LEU A 114 -20.33 -16.99 1.08
CA LEU A 114 -21.32 -16.49 0.11
C LEU A 114 -20.68 -16.25 -1.26
N LEU A 115 -19.44 -15.75 -1.24
CA LEU A 115 -18.65 -15.41 -2.43
C LEU A 115 -17.22 -15.91 -2.24
N GLY A 116 -16.65 -16.48 -3.31
CA GLY A 116 -15.22 -16.81 -3.34
C GLY A 116 -14.35 -15.56 -3.48
N PHE A 117 -13.08 -15.68 -3.12
CA PHE A 117 -12.10 -14.59 -3.09
C PHE A 117 -12.04 -13.80 -4.41
N ARG A 118 -12.11 -14.50 -5.54
CA ARG A 118 -12.07 -13.88 -6.89
C ARG A 118 -13.21 -12.88 -7.06
N THR A 119 -14.43 -13.34 -6.81
CA THR A 119 -15.66 -12.56 -6.99
C THR A 119 -15.79 -11.48 -5.92
N ALA A 120 -15.46 -11.79 -4.67
CA ALA A 120 -15.52 -10.84 -3.56
C ALA A 120 -14.55 -9.67 -3.78
N THR A 121 -13.32 -9.94 -4.22
CA THR A 121 -12.30 -8.90 -4.48
C THR A 121 -12.70 -8.01 -5.65
N ILE A 122 -13.21 -8.57 -6.75
CA ILE A 122 -13.69 -7.78 -7.89
C ILE A 122 -14.83 -6.86 -7.46
N ILE A 123 -15.84 -7.40 -6.76
CA ILE A 123 -17.00 -6.61 -6.30
C ILE A 123 -16.56 -5.52 -5.33
N PHE A 124 -15.68 -5.84 -4.37
CA PHE A 124 -15.18 -4.88 -3.39
C PHE A 124 -14.44 -3.71 -4.07
N ILE A 125 -13.49 -4.00 -4.98
CA ILE A 125 -12.73 -2.96 -5.68
C ILE A 125 -13.66 -2.13 -6.58
N LEU A 126 -14.61 -2.76 -7.26
CA LEU A 126 -15.59 -2.06 -8.09
C LEU A 126 -16.46 -1.12 -7.25
N LEU A 127 -17.03 -1.59 -6.14
CA LEU A 127 -17.92 -0.78 -5.30
C LEU A 127 -17.17 0.38 -4.64
N LEU A 128 -16.00 0.11 -4.07
CA LEU A 128 -15.17 1.14 -3.44
C LEU A 128 -14.70 2.15 -4.49
N GLY A 129 -14.24 1.65 -5.63
CA GLY A 129 -13.73 2.43 -6.74
C GLY A 129 -14.76 3.34 -7.39
N VAL A 130 -15.94 2.79 -7.71
CA VAL A 130 -17.07 3.58 -8.23
C VAL A 130 -17.46 4.64 -7.21
N SER A 131 -17.57 4.27 -5.93
CA SER A 131 -17.89 5.25 -4.89
C SER A 131 -16.86 6.38 -4.79
N LEU A 132 -15.60 6.13 -5.14
CA LEU A 132 -14.54 7.15 -5.11
C LEU A 132 -14.59 8.04 -6.37
N VAL A 133 -14.76 7.43 -7.54
CA VAL A 133 -14.81 8.13 -8.84
C VAL A 133 -16.10 8.94 -9.02
N SER A 134 -17.21 8.57 -8.35
CA SER A 134 -18.48 9.32 -8.42
C SER A 134 -18.39 10.76 -7.92
N TYR A 135 -17.31 11.15 -7.24
CA TYR A 135 -17.07 12.53 -6.79
C TYR A 135 -16.19 13.35 -7.75
N GLU A 136 -15.69 12.74 -8.83
CA GLU A 136 -14.87 13.42 -9.84
C GLU A 136 -15.71 14.10 -10.94
N LYS A 137 -15.11 15.10 -11.60
CA LYS A 137 -15.76 15.84 -12.69
C LYS A 137 -16.06 14.91 -13.88
N GLU A 138 -17.27 15.00 -14.43
CA GLU A 138 -17.86 14.08 -15.43
C GLU A 138 -16.95 13.68 -16.62
N LYS A 139 -16.01 14.53 -17.02
CA LYS A 139 -15.20 14.32 -18.24
C LYS A 139 -14.13 13.21 -18.11
N VAL A 140 -13.77 12.78 -16.90
CA VAL A 140 -12.71 11.76 -16.70
C VAL A 140 -13.23 10.46 -16.08
N VAL A 141 -14.53 10.42 -15.73
CA VAL A 141 -15.17 9.30 -15.03
C VAL A 141 -15.08 7.99 -15.83
N VAL A 142 -15.30 8.04 -17.15
CA VAL A 142 -15.29 6.84 -18.01
C VAL A 142 -13.91 6.20 -18.08
N LEU A 143 -12.86 7.01 -18.18
CA LEU A 143 -11.48 6.51 -18.22
C LEU A 143 -11.07 5.89 -16.89
N HIS A 144 -11.41 6.53 -15.76
CA HIS A 144 -11.15 5.98 -14.43
C HIS A 144 -11.91 4.68 -14.19
N LEU A 145 -13.17 4.57 -14.64
CA LEU A 145 -13.94 3.32 -14.53
C LEU A 145 -13.32 2.18 -15.34
N ILE A 146 -12.79 2.44 -16.54
CA ILE A 146 -12.10 1.42 -17.34
C ILE A 146 -10.83 0.95 -16.64
N ILE A 147 -10.00 1.88 -16.14
CA ILE A 147 -8.80 1.55 -15.36
C ILE A 147 -9.17 0.73 -14.13
N LEU A 148 -10.23 1.12 -13.44
CA LEU A 148 -10.71 0.45 -12.24
C LEU A 148 -11.19 -0.97 -12.52
N LEU A 149 -11.89 -1.20 -13.63
CA LEU A 149 -12.32 -2.52 -14.06
C LEU A 149 -11.12 -3.44 -14.35
N ILE A 150 -10.12 -2.92 -15.05
CA ILE A 150 -8.87 -3.63 -15.34
C ILE A 150 -8.15 -3.97 -14.03
N LEU A 151 -8.02 -2.98 -13.14
CA LEU A 151 -7.37 -3.16 -11.84
C LEU A 151 -8.11 -4.20 -10.98
N ALA A 152 -9.45 -4.15 -10.92
CA ALA A 152 -10.26 -5.12 -10.20
C ALA A 152 -10.07 -6.53 -10.75
N GLY A 153 -10.03 -6.68 -12.07
CA GLY A 153 -9.74 -7.95 -12.74
C GLY A 153 -8.36 -8.49 -12.41
N ILE A 154 -7.32 -7.65 -12.51
CA ILE A 154 -5.93 -8.02 -12.19
C ILE A 154 -5.81 -8.41 -10.72
N MET A 155 -6.37 -7.63 -9.79
CA MET A 155 -6.28 -7.93 -8.36
C MET A 155 -7.08 -9.18 -7.98
N GLY A 156 -8.30 -9.34 -8.49
CA GLY A 156 -9.14 -10.50 -8.17
C GLY A 156 -8.61 -11.81 -8.78
N LEU A 157 -8.28 -11.81 -10.08
CA LEU A 157 -7.79 -12.99 -10.78
C LEU A 157 -6.31 -13.24 -10.54
N GLY A 158 -5.49 -12.19 -10.64
CA GLY A 158 -4.05 -12.27 -10.44
C GLY A 158 -3.70 -12.56 -8.98
N GLY A 159 -4.40 -11.94 -8.03
CA GLY A 159 -4.27 -12.28 -6.61
C GLY A 159 -4.60 -13.75 -6.37
N TYR A 160 -5.75 -14.23 -6.88
CA TYR A 160 -6.11 -15.64 -6.72
C TYR A 160 -5.08 -16.59 -7.35
N TYR A 161 -4.60 -16.29 -8.56
CA TYR A 161 -3.58 -17.09 -9.23
C TYR A 161 -2.29 -17.13 -8.41
N LEU A 162 -1.85 -15.98 -7.92
CA LEU A 162 -0.62 -15.86 -7.13
C LEU A 162 -0.73 -16.64 -5.81
N PHE A 163 -1.85 -16.52 -5.10
CA PHE A 163 -2.06 -17.29 -3.87
C PHE A 163 -2.21 -18.79 -4.12
N THR A 164 -2.93 -19.23 -5.15
CA THR A 164 -3.19 -20.67 -5.38
C THR A 164 -2.08 -21.40 -6.11
N GLN A 165 -1.41 -20.76 -7.07
CA GLN A 165 -0.38 -21.41 -7.91
C GLN A 165 1.03 -21.08 -7.47
N VAL A 166 1.28 -19.90 -6.90
CA VAL A 166 2.62 -19.51 -6.45
C VAL A 166 2.77 -19.83 -4.96
N PHE A 167 1.82 -19.41 -4.13
CA PHE A 167 1.89 -19.65 -2.68
C PHE A 167 1.24 -20.95 -2.23
N TYR A 168 0.52 -21.65 -3.11
CA TYR A 168 -0.22 -22.88 -2.77
C TYR A 168 -1.18 -22.73 -1.57
N VAL A 169 -1.67 -21.51 -1.34
CA VAL A 169 -2.67 -21.19 -0.32
C VAL A 169 -4.06 -21.26 -0.95
N ASN A 170 -4.88 -22.17 -0.45
CA ASN A 170 -6.27 -22.30 -0.89
C ASN A 170 -7.11 -21.16 -0.31
N LEU A 171 -7.42 -20.19 -1.16
CA LEU A 171 -8.41 -19.16 -0.85
C LEU A 171 -9.84 -19.70 -1.08
N PRO A 172 -10.80 -19.38 -0.19
CA PRO A 172 -12.20 -19.76 -0.36
C PRO A 172 -12.86 -19.13 -1.59
#